data_AF-A0A2D5YK19-F1
#
_entry.id   AF-A0A2D5YK19-F1
#
_cell.length_a   1.000
_cell.length_b   1.000
_cell.length_c   1.000
_cell.angle_alpha   90.00
_cell.angle_beta   90.00
_cell.angle_gamma   90.00
#
_symmetry.space_group_name_H-M   'P 1'
#
loop_
_entity.id
_entity.type
_entity.pdbx_description
1 polymer ?
#
loop_
_entity_poly.entity_id
_entity_poly.type
_entity_poly.pdbx_seq_one_letter_code
_entity_poly.pdbx_strand_id
1 'polypeptide(L)'
;MTKLFLSFLLLVSFNSFAIDQCISKLTNNYSIDSRSFKVDTDMIDFHSHENDYIAQSIELIRAVLNLSGCDGDRDVNFGHGPNGRTKHSCEDLVSGRAVSSACYIETNIGFFFITRDLQTSAFVIYNRWD
;
A
#
# COMPACT_ATOMS: atom_id res chain seq x y z
N MET A 1 20.83 -14.07 39.10
CA MET A 1 20.03 -14.47 37.92
C MET A 1 19.20 -13.33 37.35
N THR A 2 18.73 -12.37 38.15
CA THR A 2 17.96 -11.18 37.70
C THR A 2 18.72 -10.23 36.75
N LYS A 3 20.05 -10.12 36.85
CA LYS A 3 20.85 -9.24 35.96
C LYS A 3 20.96 -9.73 34.51
N LEU A 4 20.79 -11.04 34.26
CA LEU A 4 20.86 -11.64 32.92
C LEU A 4 19.53 -11.49 32.15
N PHE A 5 18.41 -11.39 32.86
CA PHE A 5 17.10 -11.15 32.26
C PHE A 5 16.96 -9.71 31.73
N LEU A 6 17.57 -8.74 32.42
CA LEU A 6 17.53 -7.33 32.01
C LEU A 6 18.32 -7.05 30.72
N SER A 7 19.42 -7.78 30.46
CA SER A 7 20.20 -7.61 29.23
C SER A 7 19.50 -8.20 28.00
N PHE A 8 18.66 -9.23 28.18
CA PHE A 8 17.90 -9.83 27.08
C PHE A 8 16.75 -8.93 26.61
N LEU A 9 16.14 -8.16 27.52
CA LEU A 9 15.06 -7.22 27.21
C LEU A 9 15.54 -5.99 26.39
N LEU A 10 16.80 -5.58 26.54
CA LEU A 10 17.36 -4.46 25.77
C LEU A 10 17.61 -4.80 24.29
N LEU A 11 17.88 -6.07 23.96
CA LEU A 11 18.18 -6.51 22.60
C LEU A 11 16.95 -6.59 21.67
N VAL A 12 15.73 -6.59 22.22
CA VAL A 12 14.49 -6.77 21.44
C VAL A 12 13.96 -5.45 20.84
N SER A 13 14.57 -4.31 21.17
CA SER A 13 14.04 -2.98 20.85
C SER A 13 14.35 -2.42 19.44
N PHE A 14 15.05 -3.15 18.57
CA PHE A 14 15.60 -2.59 17.32
C PHE A 14 14.82 -2.80 16.00
N ASN A 15 13.57 -3.28 16.01
CA ASN A 15 12.91 -3.73 14.75
C ASN A 15 11.91 -2.74 14.09
N SER A 16 11.98 -1.43 14.32
CA SER A 16 10.99 -0.47 13.75
C SER A 16 11.41 0.27 12.47
N PHE A 17 12.45 -0.17 11.76
CA PHE A 17 13.08 0.61 10.67
C PHE A 17 12.50 0.44 9.26
N ALA A 18 11.64 -0.56 8.99
CA ALA A 18 11.20 -0.86 7.63
C ALA A 18 10.21 0.19 7.06
N ILE A 19 9.26 0.65 7.89
CA ILE A 19 8.20 1.57 7.47
C ILE A 19 8.77 2.92 6.98
N ASP A 20 9.72 3.48 7.72
CA ASP A 20 10.29 4.80 7.43
C ASP A 20 11.07 4.81 6.10
N GLN A 21 11.77 3.72 5.80
CA GLN A 21 12.51 3.60 4.54
C GLN A 21 11.60 3.56 3.32
N CYS A 22 10.46 2.87 3.39
CA CYS A 22 9.53 2.83 2.25
C CYS A 22 8.86 4.20 2.02
N ILE A 23 8.42 4.87 3.09
CA ILE A 23 7.88 6.23 2.99
C ILE A 23 8.90 7.16 2.36
N SER A 24 10.17 7.10 2.80
CA SER A 24 11.27 7.89 2.21
C SER A 24 11.42 7.63 0.70
N LYS A 25 11.32 6.38 0.24
CA LYS A 25 11.37 6.04 -1.20
C LYS A 25 10.18 6.59 -1.99
N LEU A 26 8.97 6.46 -1.45
CA LEU A 26 7.75 6.96 -2.08
C LEU A 26 7.71 8.49 -2.18
N THR A 27 8.27 9.16 -1.16
CA THR A 27 8.25 10.62 -1.00
C THR A 27 9.54 11.31 -1.44
N ASN A 28 10.48 10.58 -2.05
CA ASN A 28 11.80 11.09 -2.42
C ASN A 28 12.48 11.82 -1.24
N ASN A 29 12.70 11.09 -0.15
CA ASN A 29 13.20 11.58 1.14
C ASN A 29 12.36 12.76 1.69
N TYR A 30 11.04 12.58 1.74
CA TYR A 30 10.08 13.54 2.29
C TYR A 30 10.03 14.89 1.56
N SER A 31 10.55 14.96 0.32
CA SER A 31 10.49 16.18 -0.51
C SER A 31 9.15 16.38 -1.22
N ILE A 32 8.36 15.32 -1.35
CA ILE A 32 7.01 15.34 -1.92
C ILE A 32 6.03 14.59 -1.02
N ASP A 33 4.86 15.16 -0.78
CA ASP A 33 3.83 14.53 0.07
C ASP A 33 2.88 13.62 -0.72
N SER A 34 2.83 13.80 -2.04
CA SER A 34 1.98 13.04 -2.96
C SER A 34 2.75 12.61 -4.20
N ARG A 35 2.49 11.39 -4.68
CA ARG A 35 3.12 10.84 -5.89
C ARG A 35 2.15 9.99 -6.69
N SER A 36 2.15 10.20 -8.00
CA SER A 36 1.34 9.43 -8.95
C SER A 36 2.19 8.40 -9.69
N PHE A 37 1.60 7.23 -9.91
CA PHE A 37 2.18 6.11 -10.62
C PHE A 37 1.20 5.66 -11.71
N LYS A 38 1.74 5.32 -12.87
CA LYS A 38 1.01 4.62 -13.92
C LYS A 38 1.59 3.21 -14.01
N VAL A 39 0.74 2.20 -13.93
CA VAL A 39 1.14 0.80 -13.93
C VAL A 39 0.40 0.06 -15.03
N ASP A 40 1.13 -0.79 -15.75
CA ASP A 40 0.55 -1.71 -16.71
C ASP A 40 -0.03 -2.92 -15.97
N THR A 41 -1.34 -3.12 -16.08
CA THR A 41 -2.07 -4.20 -15.40
C THR A 41 -1.73 -5.56 -15.98
N ASP A 42 -1.31 -5.65 -17.24
CA ASP A 42 -0.96 -6.93 -17.89
C ASP A 42 0.34 -7.52 -17.33
N MET A 43 1.15 -6.68 -16.68
CA MET A 43 2.40 -7.07 -16.02
C MET A 43 2.18 -7.58 -14.58
N ILE A 44 0.94 -7.56 -14.10
CA ILE A 44 0.58 -7.94 -12.72
C ILE A 44 -0.24 -9.22 -12.76
N ASP A 45 0.25 -10.22 -12.03
CA ASP A 45 -0.49 -11.45 -11.79
C ASP A 45 -1.51 -11.21 -10.67
N PHE A 46 -2.77 -10.98 -11.05
CA PHE A 46 -3.87 -10.83 -10.10
C PHE A 46 -4.31 -12.21 -9.60
N HIS A 47 -4.17 -12.45 -8.29
CA HIS A 47 -4.67 -13.68 -7.66
C HIS A 47 -6.11 -13.52 -7.13
N SER A 48 -6.55 -12.27 -7.00
CA SER A 48 -7.89 -11.90 -6.57
C SER A 48 -8.97 -12.20 -7.62
N HIS A 49 -10.22 -12.32 -7.17
CA HIS A 49 -11.35 -12.51 -8.07
C HIS A 49 -11.61 -11.25 -8.93
N GLU A 50 -12.07 -11.44 -10.16
CA GLU A 50 -12.32 -10.36 -11.14
C GLU A 50 -13.27 -9.26 -10.63
N ASN A 51 -14.20 -9.59 -9.72
CA ASN A 51 -15.14 -8.65 -9.13
C ASN A 51 -14.72 -8.11 -7.75
N ASP A 52 -13.57 -8.52 -7.23
CA ASP A 52 -13.03 -8.02 -5.96
C ASP A 52 -12.11 -6.82 -6.23
N TYR A 53 -12.70 -5.67 -6.48
CA TYR A 53 -11.97 -4.44 -6.81
C TYR A 53 -11.06 -3.97 -5.66
N ILE A 54 -11.40 -4.31 -4.42
CA ILE A 54 -10.59 -3.96 -3.25
C ILE A 54 -9.32 -4.79 -3.24
N ALA A 55 -9.43 -6.12 -3.33
CA ALA A 55 -8.26 -7.00 -3.36
C ALA A 55 -7.36 -6.71 -4.56
N GLN A 56 -7.96 -6.51 -5.72
CA GLN A 56 -7.26 -6.09 -6.93
C GLN A 56 -6.53 -4.74 -6.78
N SER A 57 -7.12 -3.79 -6.05
CA SER A 57 -6.47 -2.51 -5.75
C SER A 57 -5.31 -2.67 -4.77
N ILE A 58 -5.42 -3.60 -3.80
CA ILE A 58 -4.30 -3.94 -2.90
C ILE A 58 -3.15 -4.56 -3.69
N GLU A 59 -3.43 -5.48 -4.61
CA GLU A 59 -2.41 -6.10 -5.48
C GLU A 59 -1.71 -5.05 -6.38
N LEU A 60 -2.46 -4.07 -6.90
CA LEU A 60 -1.89 -2.92 -7.61
C LEU A 60 -0.95 -2.09 -6.73
N ILE A 61 -1.37 -1.78 -5.50
CA ILE A 61 -0.51 -1.02 -4.57
C ILE A 61 0.77 -1.81 -4.28
N ARG A 62 0.68 -3.13 -4.03
CA ARG A 62 1.86 -3.99 -3.83
C ARG A 62 2.81 -3.93 -5.01
N ALA A 63 2.30 -3.97 -6.24
CA ALA A 63 3.12 -3.82 -7.43
C ALA A 63 3.83 -2.44 -7.47
N VAL A 64 3.13 -1.35 -7.17
CA VAL A 64 3.72 0.00 -7.09
C VAL A 64 4.80 0.09 -6.01
N LEU A 65 4.57 -0.51 -4.85
CA LEU A 65 5.53 -0.55 -3.75
C LEU A 65 6.80 -1.28 -4.17
N ASN A 66 6.66 -2.46 -4.78
CA ASN A 66 7.78 -3.24 -5.30
C ASN A 66 8.57 -2.47 -6.37
N LEU A 67 7.88 -1.81 -7.32
CA LEU A 67 8.50 -0.96 -8.34
C LEU A 67 9.24 0.25 -7.76
N SER A 68 8.78 0.74 -6.60
CA SER A 68 9.40 1.85 -5.87
C SER A 68 10.54 1.39 -4.94
N GLY A 69 10.85 0.09 -4.94
CA GLY A 69 11.89 -0.52 -4.12
C GLY A 69 11.49 -0.78 -2.66
N CYS A 70 10.21 -0.77 -2.34
CA CYS A 70 9.66 -1.28 -1.07
C CYS A 70 9.36 -2.78 -1.18
N ASP A 71 9.11 -3.43 -0.04
CA ASP A 71 8.51 -4.76 0.04
C ASP A 71 6.99 -4.61 0.20
N GLY A 72 6.24 -4.80 -0.89
CA GLY A 72 4.78 -4.62 -0.91
C GLY A 72 4.01 -5.52 0.06
N ASP A 73 4.58 -6.65 0.48
CA ASP A 73 3.93 -7.59 1.39
C ASP A 73 4.19 -7.29 2.86
N ARG A 74 5.28 -6.58 3.17
CA ARG A 74 5.77 -6.38 4.54
C ARG A 74 5.81 -4.94 5.00
N ASP A 75 6.11 -4.00 4.11
CA ASP A 75 6.29 -2.59 4.49
C ASP A 75 4.95 -1.88 4.75
N VAL A 76 3.86 -2.42 4.18
CA VAL A 76 2.52 -1.85 4.26
C VAL A 76 1.52 -2.87 4.78
N ASN A 77 0.80 -2.48 5.83
CA ASN A 77 -0.27 -3.27 6.40
C ASN A 77 -1.62 -2.83 5.80
N PHE A 78 -2.26 -3.78 5.09
CA PHE A 78 -3.58 -3.62 4.48
C PHE A 78 -4.71 -4.27 5.31
N GLY A 79 -4.40 -4.89 6.45
CA GLY A 79 -5.34 -5.62 7.30
C GLY A 79 -5.80 -4.84 8.54
N HIS A 80 -6.98 -5.22 9.05
CA HIS A 80 -7.55 -4.71 10.29
C HIS A 80 -6.81 -5.33 11.49
N GLY A 81 -5.78 -4.64 11.97
CA GLY A 81 -5.02 -5.03 13.17
C GLY A 81 -4.86 -3.86 14.15
N PRO A 82 -4.24 -4.08 15.32
CA PRO A 82 -4.03 -3.02 16.33
C PRO A 82 -3.20 -1.82 15.83
N ASN A 83 -2.43 -2.01 14.75
CA ASN A 83 -1.68 -0.96 14.04
C ASN A 83 -2.22 -0.66 12.63
N GLY A 84 -3.34 -1.27 12.23
CA GLY A 84 -3.92 -1.16 10.89
C GLY A 84 -5.01 -0.10 10.84
N ARG A 85 -4.70 1.08 10.28
CA ARG A 85 -5.69 2.10 9.92
C ARG A 85 -6.28 1.81 8.53
N THR A 86 -6.73 0.58 8.28
CA THR A 86 -7.10 0.16 6.94
C THR A 86 -8.59 0.30 6.71
N LYS A 87 -8.99 1.52 6.38
CA LYS A 87 -10.28 1.78 5.75
C LYS A 87 -10.11 1.68 4.23
N HIS A 88 -11.11 1.13 3.56
CA HIS A 88 -11.15 1.08 2.11
C HIS A 88 -12.56 1.33 1.61
N SER A 89 -12.68 1.88 0.41
CA SER A 89 -13.94 2.01 -0.31
C SER A 89 -13.66 1.98 -1.80
N CYS A 90 -14.50 1.30 -2.57
CA CYS A 90 -14.46 1.31 -4.03
C CYS A 90 -15.84 1.72 -4.53
N GLU A 91 -15.87 2.70 -5.43
CA GLU A 91 -17.10 3.18 -6.04
C GLU A 91 -17.01 3.09 -7.56
N ASP A 92 -18.11 2.68 -8.19
CA ASP A 92 -18.22 2.72 -9.64
C ASP A 92 -18.36 4.17 -10.09
N LEU A 93 -17.42 4.63 -10.92
CA LEU A 93 -17.47 5.94 -11.57
C LEU A 93 -18.61 6.01 -12.59
N VAL A 94 -18.92 4.88 -13.22
CA VAL A 94 -20.03 4.74 -14.17
C VAL A 94 -20.79 3.46 -13.84
N SER A 95 -22.01 3.62 -13.33
CA SER A 95 -22.88 2.49 -12.96
C SER A 95 -23.06 1.52 -14.13
N GLY A 96 -22.92 0.22 -13.84
CA GLY A 96 -23.07 -0.85 -14.83
C GLY A 96 -21.84 -1.09 -15.73
N ARG A 97 -20.72 -0.39 -15.49
CA ARG A 97 -19.44 -0.65 -16.16
C ARG A 97 -18.42 -1.21 -15.18
N ALA A 98 -18.25 -2.53 -15.19
CA ALA A 98 -17.41 -3.27 -14.24
C ALA A 98 -15.96 -2.75 -14.12
N VAL A 99 -15.37 -2.23 -15.20
CA VAL A 99 -13.96 -1.82 -15.22
C VAL A 99 -13.75 -0.33 -14.87
N SER A 100 -14.82 0.36 -14.45
CA SER A 100 -14.80 1.81 -14.21
C SER A 100 -14.94 2.13 -12.71
N SER A 101 -14.14 1.49 -11.86
CA SER A 101 -14.13 1.74 -10.41
C SER A 101 -12.98 2.66 -9.98
N ALA A 102 -13.26 3.48 -8.96
CA ALA A 102 -12.26 4.23 -8.22
C ALA A 102 -12.22 3.72 -6.79
N CYS A 103 -11.03 3.34 -6.33
CA CYS A 103 -10.81 2.82 -5.00
C CYS A 103 -9.95 3.77 -4.18
N TYR A 104 -10.25 3.80 -2.89
CA TYR A 104 -9.50 4.48 -1.85
C TYR A 104 -9.08 3.44 -0.81
N ILE A 105 -7.80 3.43 -0.44
CA ILE A 105 -7.23 2.49 0.54
C ILE A 105 -6.32 3.25 1.51
N GLU A 106 -6.71 3.29 2.78
CA GLU A 106 -5.88 3.75 3.90
C GLU A 106 -4.95 2.64 4.38
N THR A 107 -3.75 3.03 4.82
CA THR A 107 -2.73 2.13 5.33
C THR A 107 -1.99 2.76 6.51
N ASN A 108 -1.05 2.03 7.12
CA ASN A 108 -0.16 2.58 8.13
C ASN A 108 0.81 3.67 7.61
N ILE A 109 1.04 3.77 6.30
CA ILE A 109 2.04 4.69 5.72
C ILE A 109 1.45 5.90 4.97
N GLY A 110 0.14 5.91 4.77
CA GLY A 110 -0.56 6.92 4.00
C GLY A 110 -1.84 6.34 3.43
N PHE A 111 -2.35 6.98 2.38
CA PHE A 111 -3.51 6.50 1.64
C PHE A 111 -3.26 6.50 0.14
N PHE A 112 -3.96 5.62 -0.54
CA PHE A 112 -3.84 5.39 -1.97
C PHE A 112 -5.19 5.63 -2.65
N PHE A 113 -5.17 6.35 -3.77
CA PHE A 113 -6.27 6.39 -4.73
C PHE A 113 -5.91 5.59 -5.96
N ILE A 114 -6.83 4.75 -6.42
CA ILE A 114 -6.61 3.82 -7.52
C ILE A 114 -7.75 4.01 -8.50
N THR A 115 -7.40 4.19 -9.77
CA THR A 115 -8.35 4.18 -10.89
C THR A 115 -7.79 3.28 -11.99
N ARG A 116 -8.68 2.69 -12.78
CA ARG A 116 -8.32 1.82 -13.90
C ARG A 116 -8.90 2.39 -15.18
N ASP A 117 -8.16 2.26 -16.26
CA ASP A 117 -8.71 2.48 -17.58
C ASP A 117 -9.25 1.18 -18.18
N LEU A 118 -9.98 1.31 -19.28
CA LEU A 118 -10.60 0.19 -19.99
C LEU A 118 -9.61 -0.67 -20.79
N GLN A 119 -8.33 -0.30 -20.81
CA GLN A 119 -7.32 -1.00 -21.58
C GLN A 119 -6.53 -1.90 -20.65
N THR A 120 -5.39 -1.40 -20.20
CA THR A 120 -4.38 -2.18 -19.48
C THR A 120 -3.60 -1.29 -18.51
N SER A 121 -4.12 -0.11 -18.14
CA SER A 121 -3.43 0.77 -17.20
C SER A 121 -4.23 1.03 -15.94
N ALA A 122 -3.51 1.03 -14.82
CA ALA A 122 -3.98 1.56 -13.56
C ALA A 122 -3.20 2.82 -13.18
N PHE A 123 -3.89 3.78 -12.60
CA PHE A 123 -3.31 4.97 -12.01
C PHE A 123 -3.43 4.89 -10.50
N VAL A 124 -2.29 4.94 -9.82
CA VAL A 124 -2.19 4.87 -8.35
C VAL A 124 -1.61 6.18 -7.85
N ILE A 125 -2.29 6.85 -6.94
CA ILE A 125 -1.82 8.07 -6.29
C ILE A 125 -1.60 7.75 -4.82
N TYR A 126 -0.36 7.85 -4.38
CA TYR A 126 0.01 7.76 -2.96
C TYR A 126 0.03 9.15 -2.34
N ASN A 127 -0.48 9.28 -1.13
CA ASN A 127 -0.35 10.46 -0.28
C ASN A 127 0.12 10.03 1.11
N ARG A 128 1.16 10.68 1.62
CA ARG A 128 1.61 10.49 2.99
C ARG A 128 0.54 11.03 3.96
N TRP A 129 0.45 10.42 5.14
CA TRP A 129 -0.22 11.08 6.26
C TRP A 129 0.53 12.38 6.63
N ASP A 130 -0.22 13.37 7.10
CA ASP A 130 0.34 14.54 7.79
C ASP A 130 0.94 14.12 9.14
#